data_AF-A0A956GYM5-F1
#
_entry.id   AF-A0A956GYM5-F1
#
_cell.length_a   1.000
_cell.length_b   1.000
_cell.length_c   1.000
_cell.angle_alpha   90.00
_cell.angle_beta   90.00
_cell.angle_gamma   90.00
#
_symmetry.space_group_name_H-M   'P 1'
#
loop_
_entity.id
_entity.type
_entity.pdbx_description
1 polymer ?
#
loop_
_entity_poly.entity_id
_entity_poly.type
_entity_poly.pdbx_seq_one_letter_code
_entity_poly.pdbx_strand_id
1 'polypeptide(L)' 'FMGPIAAAVQVRHRSRPSPATVELVGDRALVHFEQPVHAVAPGQAAVVYDGDRVLGGGWIG' A
#
# COMPACT_ATOMS: atom_id res chain seq x y z
N PHE A 1 -1.34 -11.64 9.53
CA PHE A 1 -2.43 -11.92 8.58
C PHE A 1 -2.02 -13.13 7.75
N MET A 2 -2.88 -14.13 7.55
CA MET A 2 -2.53 -15.40 6.88
C MET A 2 -2.92 -15.45 5.39
N GLY A 3 -3.01 -14.30 4.72
CA GLY A 3 -3.30 -14.22 3.28
C GLY A 3 -3.42 -12.77 2.79
N PRO A 4 -3.53 -12.55 1.48
CA PRO A 4 -3.72 -11.24 0.89
C PRO A 4 -5.00 -10.57 1.40
N ILE A 5 -4.96 -9.25 1.59
CA ILE A 5 -6.11 -8.44 2.00
C ILE A 5 -6.43 -7.39 0.93
N ALA A 6 -7.71 -7.12 0.72
CA ALA A 6 -8.15 -5.94 -0.02
C ALA A 6 -8.03 -4.72 0.89
N ALA A 7 -7.36 -3.67 0.43
CA ALA A 7 -7.11 -2.46 1.19
C ALA A 7 -6.96 -1.25 0.25
N ALA A 8 -6.84 -0.05 0.81
CA ALA A 8 -6.45 1.13 0.06
C ALA A 8 -5.00 1.51 0.40
N VAL A 9 -4.18 1.81 -0.61
CA VAL A 9 -2.76 2.16 -0.40
C VAL A 9 -2.47 3.56 -0.94
N GLN A 10 -1.85 4.38 -0.09
CA GLN A 10 -1.40 5.72 -0.45
C GLN A 10 0.12 5.74 -0.56
N VAL A 11 0.63 6.06 -1.75
CA VAL A 11 2.08 6.11 -2.04
C VAL A 11 2.62 7.56 -2.00
N ARG A 12 1.73 8.55 -2.05
CA ARG A 12 2.08 9.97 -2.00
C ARG A 12 1.20 10.67 -0.97
N HIS A 13 1.81 11.43 -0.07
CA HIS A 13 1.11 12.19 0.97
C HIS A 13 -0.08 13.02 0.45
N ARG A 14 0.00 13.55 -0.78
CA ARG A 14 -1.07 14.36 -1.38
C ARG A 14 -2.01 13.60 -2.32
N SER A 15 -1.79 12.31 -2.57
CA SER A 15 -2.70 11.50 -3.39
C SER A 15 -3.80 10.89 -2.53
N ARG A 16 -4.93 10.56 -3.15
CA ARG A 16 -5.91 9.67 -2.52
C ARG A 16 -5.32 8.25 -2.42
N PRO A 17 -5.64 7.49 -1.38
CA PRO A 17 -5.38 6.05 -1.35
C PRO A 17 -6.04 5.37 -2.55
N SER A 18 -5.35 4.43 -3.18
CA SER A 18 -5.85 3.67 -4.34
C SER A 18 -6.15 2.22 -3.94
N PRO A 19 -7.24 1.61 -4.43
CA PRO A 19 -7.54 0.20 -4.15
C PRO A 19 -6.39 -0.74 -4.56
N ALA A 20 -6.07 -1.67 -3.68
CA ALA A 20 -5.00 -2.63 -3.89
C ALA A 20 -5.23 -3.92 -3.08
N THR A 21 -4.61 -4.99 -3.55
CA THR A 21 -4.38 -6.20 -2.78
C THR A 21 -3.02 -6.12 -2.11
N VAL A 22 -2.97 -6.33 -0.80
CA VAL A 22 -1.75 -6.29 0.02
C VAL A 22 -1.47 -7.66 0.60
N GLU A 23 -0.26 -8.17 0.38
CA GLU A 23 0.21 -9.44 0.93
C GLU A 23 1.50 -9.21 1.74
N LEU A 24 1.55 -9.75 2.96
CA LEU A 24 2.77 -9.74 3.76
C LEU A 24 3.64 -10.94 3.41
N VAL A 25 4.88 -10.66 3.00
CA VAL A 25 5.90 -11.65 2.66
C VAL A 25 7.13 -11.38 3.53
N GLY A 26 7.21 -12.06 4.67
CA GLY A 26 8.26 -11.82 5.67
C GLY A 26 8.14 -10.43 6.28
N ASP A 27 9.18 -9.61 6.11
CA ASP A 27 9.27 -8.23 6.57
C ASP A 27 8.80 -7.20 5.51
N ARG A 28 8.38 -7.68 4.34
CA ARG A 28 7.92 -6.86 3.21
C ARG A 28 6.43 -7.01 2.96
N ALA A 29 5.88 -6.02 2.28
CA ALA A 29 4.54 -6.08 1.73
C ALA A 29 4.62 -6.02 0.20
N LEU A 30 3.93 -6.95 -0.48
CA LEU A 30 3.65 -6.85 -1.90
C LEU A 30 2.31 -6.13 -2.06
N VAL A 31 2.30 -5.08 -2.89
CA VAL A 31 1.12 -4.25 -3.15
C VAL A 31 0.79 -4.33 -4.63
N HIS A 32 -0.37 -4.90 -4.93
CA HIS A 32 -0.91 -5.00 -6.29
C HIS A 32 -2.08 -4.03 -6.42
N PHE A 33 -1.84 -2.88 -7.06
CA PHE A 33 -2.91 -1.92 -7.33
C PHE A 33 -3.86 -2.46 -8.40
N GLU A 34 -5.17 -2.21 -8.21
CA GLU A 34 -6.19 -2.60 -9.20
C GLU A 34 -6.07 -1.79 -10.50
N GLN A 35 -5.52 -0.59 -10.41
CA GLN A 35 -5.23 0.28 -11.54
C GLN A 35 -3.80 0.83 -11.47
N PRO A 36 -3.18 1.19 -12.61
CA PRO A 36 -1.86 1.80 -12.61
C PRO A 36 -1.81 3.06 -11.74
N VAL A 37 -0.84 3.11 -10.82
CA VAL A 37 -0.54 4.28 -10.01
C VAL A 37 0.72 4.95 -10.54
N HIS A 38 0.64 6.26 -10.78
CA HIS A 38 1.75 7.00 -11.33
C HIS A 38 2.78 7.41 -10.27
N ALA A 39 4.02 7.52 -10.73
CA ALA A 39 5.11 8.14 -9.99
C ALA A 39 5.36 7.47 -8.62
N VAL A 40 5.34 6.14 -8.62
CA VAL A 40 5.87 5.30 -7.54
C VAL A 40 7.40 5.27 -7.66
N ALA A 41 8.11 5.56 -6.58
CA ALA A 41 9.57 5.66 -6.58
C ALA A 41 10.17 5.19 -5.25
N PRO A 42 11.39 4.62 -5.25
CA PRO A 42 12.12 4.29 -4.02
C PRO A 42 12.28 5.51 -3.10
N GLY A 43 12.21 5.27 -1.80
CA GLY A 43 12.26 6.29 -0.75
C GLY A 43 10.91 6.96 -0.44
N GLN A 44 9.85 6.65 -1.19
CA GLN A 44 8.50 7.08 -0.83
C GLN A 44 7.92 6.22 0.29
N ALA A 45 7.02 6.80 1.09
CA ALA A 45 6.22 6.04 2.03
C ALA A 45 4.97 5.47 1.34
N ALA A 46 4.66 4.20 1.62
CA ALA A 46 3.38 3.58 1.32
C ALA A 46 2.61 3.36 2.63
N VAL A 47 1.36 3.82 2.68
CA VAL A 47 0.47 3.67 3.85
C VAL A 47 -0.74 2.85 3.44
N VAL A 48 -1.06 1.83 4.22
CA VAL A 48 -2.17 0.89 3.98
C VAL A 48 -3.34 1.23 4.91
N TYR A 49 -4.54 1.33 4.33
CA TYR A 49 -5.76 1.73 5.00
C TYR A 49 -6.87 0.68 4.83
N ASP A 50 -7.70 0.57 5.87
CA ASP A 50 -9.02 -0.08 5.86
C ASP A 50 -10.07 0.96 6.30
N GLY A 51 -10.78 1.53 5.32
CA GLY A 51 -11.56 2.75 5.53
C GLY A 51 -10.68 3.89 6.07
N ASP A 52 -11.04 4.41 7.25
CA ASP A 52 -10.31 5.49 7.92
C ASP A 52 -9.19 4.99 8.85
N ARG A 53 -9.01 3.66 8.97
CA ARG A 53 -8.01 3.07 9.86
C ARG A 53 -6.71 2.83 9.11
N VAL A 54 -5.60 3.26 9.71
CA VAL A 54 -4.26 2.86 9.27
C VAL A 54 -3.96 1.44 9.74
N LEU A 55 -3.66 0.55 8.81
CA LEU A 55 -3.20 -0.82 9.10
C LEU A 55 -1.69 -0.90 9.27
N GLY A 56 -0.95 -0.03 8.59
CA GLY A 56 0.49 0.05 8.64
C GLY A 56 1.08 0.88 7.50
N GLY A 57 2.41 0.89 7.42
CA GLY A 57 3.12 1.54 6.33
C GLY A 57 4.57 1.13 6.28
N GLY A 58 5.23 1.49 5.18
CA GLY A 58 6.62 1.16 4.94
C GLY A 58 7.23 2.04 3.86
N TRP A 59 8.53 1.85 3.65
CA TRP A 59 9.27 2.55 2.60
C TRP A 59 9.30 1.70 1.34
N ILE A 60 9.03 2.34 0.21
CA ILE A 60 9.22 1.73 -1.10
C ILE A 60 10.73 1.62 -1.33
N GLY A 61 11.21 0.40 -1.49
CA GLY A 61 12.61 0.08 -1.74
C GLY A 61 12.85 -0.47 -3.13
#